data_AF-A0A522DAB9-F1
#
_entry.id   AF-A0A522DAB9-F1
#
_cell.length_a   1.000
_cell.length_b   1.000
_cell.length_c   1.000
_cell.angle_alpha   90.00
_cell.angle_beta   90.00
_cell.angle_gamma   90.00
#
_symmetry.space_group_name_H-M   'P 1'
#
loop_
_entity.id
_entity.type
_entity.pdbx_description
1 polymer ?
#
loop_
_entity_poly.entity_id
_entity_poly.type
_entity_poly.pdbx_seq_one_letter_code
_entity_poly.pdbx_strand_id
1 'polypeptide(L)'
;MPISKSDKTAYNEYVKDLKTDKEASYKHITELQKKQKELPRIKAYYVIESVLELLKIISLELNMSDASLEIMNFKNENSLKNARKEFINVLQKMEDLVGNQIDRSLKENEDYLQALDRISPKQWLDFIKRLHYVLSTLIEKIGETSKWKWSFVDLNARVAVITKNVINFSDIQKYRDPRTEFFRERQELMRICRSSLRDVAQQYRNKYEQSTKVPGDMLKSLEFLAVLRKILILFSETDEANKVKNTIDALRARMEADEKDKDKKDKKSEKSE
;
A
#
# COMPACT_ATOMS: atom_id res chain seq x y z
N MET A 1 23.58 15.54 -22.47
CA MET A 1 24.88 16.23 -22.29
C MET A 1 25.84 15.29 -21.59
N PRO A 2 27.13 15.28 -21.92
CA PRO A 2 28.12 14.53 -21.16
C PRO A 2 28.24 15.09 -19.73
N ILE A 3 28.21 14.20 -18.74
CA ILE A 3 28.27 14.58 -17.31
C ILE A 3 29.68 15.07 -17.00
N SER A 4 29.82 16.27 -16.41
CA SER A 4 31.13 16.80 -16.08
C SER A 4 31.78 16.02 -14.92
N LYS A 5 33.11 16.01 -14.86
CA LYS A 5 33.86 15.41 -13.73
C LYS A 5 33.56 16.13 -12.41
N SER A 6 33.23 17.41 -12.49
CA SER A 6 32.82 18.23 -11.34
C SER A 6 31.49 17.76 -10.78
N ASP A 7 30.48 17.57 -11.63
CA ASP A 7 29.12 17.17 -11.20
C ASP A 7 29.12 15.77 -10.57
N LYS A 8 29.93 14.85 -11.11
CA LYS A 8 30.11 13.51 -10.49
C LYS A 8 30.74 13.60 -9.10
N THR A 9 31.72 14.48 -8.92
CA THR A 9 32.37 14.67 -7.63
C THR A 9 31.39 15.26 -6.61
N ALA A 10 30.68 16.33 -7.00
CA ALA A 10 29.67 16.98 -6.17
C ALA A 10 28.54 16.02 -5.76
N TYR A 11 28.02 15.23 -6.71
CA TYR A 11 27.01 14.20 -6.41
C TYR A 11 27.53 13.17 -5.41
N ASN A 12 28.74 12.64 -5.62
CA ASN A 12 29.31 11.62 -4.73
C ASN A 12 29.56 12.14 -3.31
N GLU A 13 29.96 13.41 -3.19
CA GLU A 13 30.12 14.07 -1.89
C GLU A 13 28.76 14.25 -1.20
N TYR A 14 27.74 14.73 -1.92
CA TYR A 14 26.39 14.89 -1.37
C TYR A 14 25.76 13.58 -0.88
N VAL A 15 25.87 12.50 -1.67
CA VAL A 15 25.24 11.22 -1.30
C VAL A 15 26.05 10.39 -0.31
N LYS A 16 27.23 10.86 0.13
CA LYS A 16 28.10 10.13 1.04
C LYS A 16 27.38 9.82 2.35
N ASP A 17 26.82 10.84 2.99
CA ASP A 17 26.12 10.71 4.27
C ASP A 17 24.84 9.89 4.12
N LEU A 18 24.11 10.07 3.02
CA LEU A 18 22.92 9.26 2.70
C LEU A 18 23.24 7.76 2.59
N LYS A 19 24.40 7.42 1.99
CA LYS A 19 24.87 6.03 1.89
C LYS A 19 25.28 5.48 3.26
N THR A 20 25.99 6.28 4.06
CA THR A 20 26.37 5.89 5.43
C THR A 20 25.15 5.62 6.30
N ASP A 21 24.14 6.49 6.26
CA ASP A 21 22.88 6.32 7.00
C ASP A 21 22.10 5.09 6.54
N LYS A 22 22.10 4.83 5.23
CA LYS A 22 21.48 3.65 4.64
C LYS A 22 22.16 2.37 5.14
N GLU A 23 23.48 2.32 5.15
CA GLU A 23 24.24 1.17 5.66
C GLU A 23 24.01 0.96 7.16
N ALA A 24 23.98 2.03 7.95
CA ALA A 24 23.66 1.96 9.38
C ALA A 24 22.25 1.38 9.61
N SER A 25 21.27 1.78 8.79
CA SER A 25 19.89 1.28 8.88
C SER A 25 19.82 -0.24 8.55
N TYR A 26 20.57 -0.72 7.55
CA TYR A 26 20.66 -2.17 7.28
C TYR A 26 21.36 -2.96 8.39
N LYS A 27 22.41 -2.40 9.01
CA LYS A 27 23.06 -3.00 10.19
C LYS A 27 22.05 -3.13 11.33
N HIS A 28 21.29 -2.07 11.60
CA HIS A 28 20.26 -2.09 12.63
C HIS A 28 19.16 -3.14 12.35
N ILE A 29 18.68 -3.24 11.10
CA ILE A 29 17.73 -4.32 10.71
C ILE A 29 18.30 -5.71 11.00
N THR A 30 19.60 -5.93 10.75
CA THR A 30 20.26 -7.21 11.01
C THR A 30 20.31 -7.52 12.52
N GLU A 31 20.55 -6.51 13.35
CA GLU A 31 20.50 -6.64 14.82
C GLU A 31 19.07 -6.95 15.31
N LEU A 32 18.06 -6.25 14.77
CA LEU A 32 16.66 -6.51 15.07
C LEU A 32 16.26 -7.95 14.71
N GLN A 33 16.75 -8.48 13.58
CA GLN A 33 16.52 -9.88 13.20
C GLN A 33 17.13 -10.89 14.16
N LYS A 34 18.27 -10.57 14.79
CA LYS A 34 18.85 -11.41 15.86
C LYS A 34 17.98 -11.36 17.11
N LYS A 35 17.59 -10.15 17.54
CA LYS A 35 16.69 -9.94 18.70
C LYS A 35 15.34 -10.64 18.52
N GLN A 36 14.81 -10.71 17.30
CA GLN A 36 13.58 -11.46 16.99
C GLN A 36 13.69 -12.96 17.31
N LYS A 37 14.88 -13.56 17.16
CA LYS A 37 15.12 -14.97 17.50
C LYS A 37 15.31 -15.16 19.00
N GLU A 38 15.95 -14.21 19.66
CA GLU A 38 16.25 -14.23 21.10
C GLU A 38 15.00 -13.96 21.96
N LEU A 39 14.10 -13.07 21.50
CA LEU A 39 12.90 -12.67 22.24
C LEU A 39 11.62 -12.84 21.39
N PRO A 40 11.15 -14.08 21.15
CA PRO A 40 9.99 -14.35 20.30
C PRO A 40 8.69 -13.67 20.76
N ARG A 41 8.53 -13.45 22.08
CA ARG A 41 7.32 -12.84 22.67
C ARG A 41 7.04 -11.42 22.19
N ILE A 42 8.07 -10.65 21.87
CA ILE A 42 7.97 -9.26 21.40
C ILE A 42 8.43 -9.11 19.95
N LYS A 43 8.53 -10.23 19.21
CA LYS A 43 8.97 -10.26 17.81
C LYS A 43 8.21 -9.25 16.93
N ALA A 44 6.91 -9.11 17.16
CA ALA A 44 6.04 -8.19 16.43
C ALA A 44 6.56 -6.73 16.45
N TYR A 45 7.03 -6.26 17.60
CA TYR A 45 7.58 -4.91 17.75
C TYR A 45 8.90 -4.72 16.99
N TYR A 46 9.79 -5.72 17.00
CA TYR A 46 11.03 -5.67 16.20
C TYR A 46 10.76 -5.73 14.69
N VAL A 47 9.66 -6.37 14.27
CA VAL A 47 9.22 -6.34 12.87
C VAL A 47 8.78 -4.92 12.49
N ILE A 48 7.97 -4.25 13.32
CA ILE A 48 7.57 -2.85 13.10
C ILE A 48 8.79 -1.93 13.03
N GLU A 49 9.73 -2.08 13.96
CA GLU A 49 10.96 -1.29 13.96
C GLU A 49 11.80 -1.53 12.69
N SER A 50 11.92 -2.78 12.25
CA SER A 50 12.57 -3.11 10.98
C SER A 50 11.86 -2.47 9.79
N VAL A 51 10.53 -2.39 9.80
CA VAL A 51 9.76 -1.72 8.76
C VAL A 51 10.01 -0.20 8.76
N LEU A 52 10.13 0.42 9.93
CA LEU A 52 10.46 1.85 10.04
C LEU A 52 11.85 2.17 9.46
N GLU A 53 12.83 1.29 9.68
CA GLU A 53 14.16 1.39 9.07
C GLU A 53 14.11 1.20 7.55
N LEU A 54 13.31 0.26 7.06
CA LEU A 54 13.11 0.09 5.61
C LEU A 54 12.46 1.33 4.97
N LEU A 55 11.45 1.93 5.62
CA LEU A 55 10.86 3.18 5.16
C LEU A 55 11.89 4.33 5.13
N LYS A 56 12.83 4.36 6.08
CA LYS A 56 13.96 5.31 6.06
C LYS A 56 14.89 5.04 4.88
N ILE A 57 15.29 3.79 4.65
CA ILE A 57 16.12 3.39 3.50
C ILE A 57 15.49 3.81 2.18
N ILE A 58 14.17 3.63 2.03
CA ILE A 58 13.44 4.05 0.83
C ILE A 58 13.54 5.56 0.65
N SER A 59 13.29 6.36 1.70
CA SER A 59 13.47 7.82 1.62
C SER A 59 14.88 8.22 1.23
N LEU A 60 15.92 7.57 1.77
CA LEU A 60 17.32 7.84 1.40
C LEU A 60 17.59 7.53 -0.08
N GLU A 61 17.07 6.42 -0.60
CA GLU A 61 17.18 6.07 -2.02
C GLU A 61 16.47 7.09 -2.92
N LEU A 62 15.28 7.54 -2.53
CA LEU A 62 14.55 8.58 -3.25
C LEU A 62 15.31 9.91 -3.24
N ASN A 63 15.97 10.27 -2.14
CA ASN A 63 16.78 11.50 -2.05
C ASN A 63 18.06 11.40 -2.89
N MET A 64 18.70 10.23 -2.97
CA MET A 64 19.83 10.02 -3.87
C MET A 64 19.41 10.17 -5.35
N SER A 65 18.19 9.76 -5.69
CA SER A 65 17.65 10.00 -7.03
C SER A 65 17.38 11.48 -7.32
N ASP A 66 16.87 12.24 -6.35
CA ASP A 66 16.65 13.69 -6.51
C ASP A 66 17.98 14.41 -6.68
N ALA A 67 18.97 14.13 -5.83
CA ALA A 67 20.30 14.71 -5.93
C ALA A 67 20.96 14.41 -7.28
N SER A 68 20.74 13.20 -7.83
CA SER A 68 21.21 12.84 -9.17
C SER A 68 20.55 13.70 -10.25
N LEU A 69 19.23 13.94 -10.12
CA LEU A 69 18.50 14.76 -11.06
C LEU A 69 18.92 16.23 -10.97
N GLU A 70 19.08 16.76 -9.77
CA GLU A 70 19.47 18.16 -9.55
C GLU A 70 20.91 18.46 -9.99
N ILE A 71 21.85 17.58 -9.66
CA ILE A 71 23.29 17.82 -9.90
C ILE A 71 23.70 17.38 -11.30
N MET A 72 23.17 16.25 -11.77
CA MET A 72 23.62 15.62 -13.03
C MET A 72 22.56 15.62 -14.14
N ASN A 73 21.35 16.14 -13.87
CA ASN A 73 20.24 16.25 -14.81
C ASN A 73 19.73 14.91 -15.37
N PHE A 74 19.86 13.83 -14.59
CA PHE A 74 19.21 12.55 -14.87
C PHE A 74 18.86 11.80 -13.58
N LYS A 75 17.77 11.02 -13.62
CA LYS A 75 17.32 10.22 -12.48
C LYS A 75 18.25 9.04 -12.19
N ASN A 76 18.49 8.76 -10.92
CA ASN A 76 19.20 7.55 -10.51
C ASN A 76 18.24 6.34 -10.53
N GLU A 77 18.13 5.70 -11.68
CA GLU A 77 17.28 4.53 -11.90
C GLU A 77 17.60 3.35 -10.96
N ASN A 78 18.86 3.20 -10.54
CA ASN A 78 19.24 2.12 -9.61
C ASN A 78 18.68 2.39 -8.21
N SER A 79 18.77 3.63 -7.74
CA SER A 79 18.17 4.01 -6.46
C SER A 79 16.66 3.87 -6.46
N LEU A 80 15.98 4.28 -7.54
CA LEU A 80 14.53 4.09 -7.68
C LEU A 80 14.11 2.60 -7.70
N LYS A 81 14.88 1.74 -8.38
CA LYS A 81 14.64 0.29 -8.38
C LYS A 81 14.83 -0.32 -6.99
N ASN A 82 15.88 0.08 -6.27
CA ASN A 82 16.12 -0.36 -4.90
C ASN A 82 15.01 0.10 -3.96
N ALA A 83 14.59 1.37 -4.04
CA ALA A 83 13.47 1.91 -3.29
C ALA A 83 12.20 1.07 -3.48
N ARG A 84 11.86 0.73 -4.74
CA ARG A 84 10.72 -0.15 -5.05
C ARG A 84 10.87 -1.55 -4.46
N LYS A 85 12.07 -2.14 -4.52
CA LYS A 85 12.36 -3.46 -3.93
C LYS A 85 12.16 -3.43 -2.42
N GLU A 86 12.71 -2.43 -1.73
CA GLU A 86 12.55 -2.31 -0.28
C GLU A 86 11.11 -1.99 0.13
N PHE A 87 10.34 -1.27 -0.70
CA PHE A 87 8.92 -1.08 -0.45
C PHE A 87 8.14 -2.42 -0.52
N ILE A 88 8.51 -3.32 -1.43
CA ILE A 88 7.93 -4.67 -1.46
C ILE A 88 8.27 -5.45 -0.18
N ASN A 89 9.50 -5.29 0.35
CA ASN A 89 9.90 -5.90 1.63
C ASN A 89 9.10 -5.34 2.82
N VAL A 90 8.82 -4.04 2.83
CA VAL A 90 7.92 -3.40 3.81
C VAL A 90 6.55 -4.07 3.78
N LEU A 91 5.95 -4.21 2.60
CA LEU A 91 4.64 -4.83 2.45
C LEU A 91 4.62 -6.27 2.93
N GLN A 92 5.61 -7.08 2.55
CA GLN A 92 5.70 -8.48 2.97
C GLN A 92 5.77 -8.62 4.50
N LYS A 93 6.62 -7.82 5.16
CA LYS A 93 6.75 -7.83 6.62
C LYS A 93 5.46 -7.43 7.32
N MET A 94 4.75 -6.44 6.79
CA MET A 94 3.47 -6.00 7.33
C MET A 94 2.37 -7.03 7.09
N GLU A 95 2.33 -7.64 5.91
CA GLU A 95 1.38 -8.71 5.58
C GLU A 95 1.57 -9.96 6.45
N ASP A 96 2.82 -10.32 6.76
CA ASP A 96 3.11 -11.41 7.69
C ASP A 96 2.62 -11.08 9.13
N LEU A 97 2.59 -9.79 9.47
CA LEU A 97 2.26 -9.31 10.81
C LEU A 97 0.75 -9.11 11.02
N VAL A 98 0.04 -8.56 10.03
CA VAL A 98 -1.39 -8.22 10.15
C VAL A 98 -2.28 -8.95 9.14
N GLY A 99 -1.72 -9.80 8.29
CA GLY A 99 -2.40 -10.53 7.23
C GLY A 99 -2.50 -9.76 5.91
N ASN A 100 -2.76 -10.51 4.83
CA ASN A 100 -2.87 -10.01 3.45
C ASN A 100 -4.27 -10.20 2.82
N GLN A 101 -5.25 -10.63 3.61
CA GLN A 101 -6.59 -10.96 3.12
C GLN A 101 -7.45 -9.70 2.94
N ILE A 102 -7.96 -9.51 1.72
CA ILE A 102 -8.87 -8.41 1.37
C ILE A 102 -10.18 -8.60 2.14
N ASP A 103 -10.90 -9.71 1.89
CA ASP A 103 -12.22 -9.99 2.48
C ASP A 103 -12.17 -10.76 3.80
N ARG A 104 -11.29 -10.34 4.72
CA ARG A 104 -11.26 -10.85 6.10
C ARG A 104 -12.42 -10.25 6.91
N SER A 105 -12.96 -11.00 7.86
CA SER A 105 -13.87 -10.44 8.88
C SER A 105 -13.20 -9.26 9.61
N LEU A 106 -13.98 -8.22 9.91
CA LEU A 106 -13.49 -7.02 10.61
C LEU A 106 -13.15 -7.28 12.09
N LYS A 107 -13.46 -8.48 12.61
CA LYS A 107 -13.11 -8.91 13.98
C LYS A 107 -11.89 -9.84 14.03
N GLU A 108 -11.61 -10.57 12.95
CA GLU A 108 -10.49 -11.52 12.89
C GLU A 108 -9.11 -10.84 12.93
N ASN A 109 -9.05 -9.52 12.77
CA ASN A 109 -7.79 -8.79 12.94
C ASN A 109 -7.45 -8.51 14.41
N GLU A 110 -8.39 -8.66 15.35
CA GLU A 110 -8.15 -8.45 16.77
C GLU A 110 -7.03 -9.35 17.30
N ASP A 111 -6.96 -10.61 16.87
CA ASP A 111 -5.93 -11.57 17.30
C ASP A 111 -4.52 -11.14 16.87
N TYR A 112 -4.38 -10.56 15.68
CA TYR A 112 -3.10 -10.01 15.21
C TYR A 112 -2.73 -8.73 15.96
N LEU A 113 -3.73 -7.89 16.25
CA LEU A 113 -3.53 -6.64 16.97
C LEU A 113 -3.19 -6.85 18.44
N GLN A 114 -3.61 -7.95 19.06
CA GLN A 114 -3.20 -8.33 20.42
C GLN A 114 -1.68 -8.46 20.55
N ALA A 115 -0.97 -8.91 19.51
CA ALA A 115 0.50 -8.97 19.52
C ALA A 115 1.17 -7.59 19.48
N LEU A 116 0.40 -6.53 19.22
CA LEU A 116 0.82 -5.14 19.06
C LEU A 116 -0.01 -4.18 19.93
N ASP A 117 -0.55 -4.70 21.04
CA ASP A 117 -1.44 -4.01 21.97
C ASP A 117 -0.89 -2.68 22.54
N ARG A 118 0.44 -2.52 22.57
CA ARG A 118 1.10 -1.30 23.05
C ARG A 118 1.24 -0.22 21.97
N ILE A 119 0.89 -0.49 20.72
CA ILE A 119 0.89 0.53 19.67
C ILE A 119 -0.44 1.30 19.74
N SER A 120 -0.35 2.57 20.14
CA SER A 120 -1.52 3.44 20.24
C SER A 120 -2.12 3.76 18.86
N PRO A 121 -3.41 4.14 18.77
CA PRO A 121 -4.02 4.58 17.52
C PRO A 121 -3.27 5.75 16.87
N LYS A 122 -2.64 6.63 17.67
CA LYS A 122 -1.79 7.71 17.16
C LYS A 122 -0.56 7.17 16.42
N GLN A 123 0.14 6.21 17.01
CA GLN A 123 1.31 5.60 16.39
C GLN A 123 0.94 4.85 15.10
N TRP A 124 -0.20 4.14 15.11
CA TRP A 124 -0.73 3.53 13.90
C TRP A 124 -1.07 4.55 12.82
N LEU A 125 -1.71 5.65 13.19
CA LEU A 125 -2.02 6.72 12.25
C LEU A 125 -0.76 7.32 11.62
N ASP A 126 0.23 7.66 12.44
CA ASP A 126 1.49 8.25 11.98
C ASP A 126 2.24 7.27 11.05
N PHE A 127 2.24 5.97 11.40
CA PHE A 127 2.79 4.91 10.55
C PHE A 127 2.07 4.79 9.20
N ILE A 128 0.73 4.70 9.19
CA ILE A 128 -0.06 4.55 7.97
C ILE A 128 0.11 5.78 7.07
N LYS A 129 0.07 7.00 7.62
CA LYS A 129 0.33 8.22 6.85
C LYS A 129 1.71 8.17 6.18
N ARG A 130 2.74 7.73 6.90
CA ARG A 130 4.08 7.57 6.35
C ARG A 130 4.14 6.51 5.25
N LEU A 131 3.48 5.37 5.43
CA LEU A 131 3.43 4.29 4.45
C LEU A 131 2.80 4.75 3.12
N HIS A 132 1.64 5.42 3.19
CA HIS A 132 0.96 5.99 2.02
C HIS A 132 1.83 7.06 1.34
N TYR A 133 2.39 8.00 2.13
CA TYR A 133 3.25 9.06 1.62
C TYR A 133 4.45 8.51 0.85
N VAL A 134 5.19 7.55 1.45
CA VAL A 134 6.37 6.95 0.82
C VAL A 134 6.01 6.24 -0.49
N LEU A 135 4.86 5.56 -0.56
CA LEU A 135 4.40 4.94 -1.81
C LEU A 135 4.08 6.00 -2.87
N SER A 136 3.31 7.04 -2.51
CA SER A 136 2.96 8.12 -3.43
C SER A 136 4.21 8.81 -3.99
N THR A 137 5.18 9.14 -3.15
CA THR A 137 6.45 9.74 -3.57
C THR A 137 7.26 8.79 -4.47
N LEU A 138 7.29 7.49 -4.16
CA LEU A 138 7.94 6.50 -5.02
C LEU A 138 7.30 6.43 -6.42
N ILE A 139 5.97 6.40 -6.49
CA ILE A 139 5.21 6.37 -7.75
C ILE A 139 5.50 7.63 -8.57
N GLU A 140 5.41 8.80 -7.95
CA GLU A 140 5.67 10.09 -8.59
C GLU A 140 7.09 10.16 -9.16
N LYS A 141 8.09 9.78 -8.36
CA LYS A 141 9.50 9.82 -8.78
C LYS A 141 9.82 8.82 -9.90
N ILE A 142 9.20 7.65 -9.91
CA ILE A 142 9.33 6.69 -11.01
C ILE A 142 8.59 7.17 -12.27
N GLY A 143 7.44 7.83 -12.11
CA GLY A 143 6.65 8.42 -13.17
C GLY A 143 5.60 7.50 -13.80
N GLU A 144 4.53 8.12 -14.30
CA GLU A 144 3.33 7.43 -14.80
C GLU A 144 3.53 6.68 -16.12
N THR A 145 4.51 7.09 -16.93
CA THR A 145 4.87 6.42 -18.20
C THR A 145 5.75 5.19 -17.98
N SER A 146 6.09 4.88 -16.74
CA SER A 146 6.90 3.72 -16.40
C SER A 146 6.18 2.42 -16.74
N LYS A 147 6.94 1.42 -17.21
CA LYS A 147 6.45 0.04 -17.38
C LYS A 147 5.86 -0.57 -16.10
N TRP A 148 6.13 0.05 -14.94
CA TRP A 148 5.64 -0.38 -13.64
C TRP A 148 4.26 0.17 -13.27
N LYS A 149 3.63 1.02 -14.10
CA LYS A 149 2.33 1.67 -13.84
C LYS A 149 1.30 0.72 -13.22
N TRP A 150 1.07 -0.43 -13.85
CA TRP A 150 0.08 -1.40 -13.35
C TRP A 150 0.52 -2.16 -12.12
N SER A 151 1.84 -2.35 -11.93
CA SER A 151 2.35 -2.94 -10.69
C SER A 151 2.15 -2.02 -9.48
N PHE A 152 2.07 -0.69 -9.68
CA PHE A 152 1.76 0.24 -8.60
C PHE A 152 0.31 0.14 -8.13
N VAL A 153 -0.62 -0.25 -9.01
CA VAL A 153 -2.00 -0.58 -8.60
C VAL A 153 -1.98 -1.73 -7.59
N ASP A 154 -1.17 -2.76 -7.85
CA ASP A 154 -1.01 -3.88 -6.90
C ASP A 154 -0.32 -3.45 -5.59
N LEU A 155 0.63 -2.50 -5.62
CA LEU A 155 1.23 -1.96 -4.39
C LEU A 155 0.23 -1.14 -3.57
N ASN A 156 -0.55 -0.25 -4.22
CA ASN A 156 -1.60 0.51 -3.56
C ASN A 156 -2.64 -0.41 -2.91
N ALA A 157 -2.99 -1.50 -3.60
CA ALA A 157 -3.90 -2.51 -3.09
C ALA A 157 -3.41 -3.15 -1.79
N ARG A 158 -2.14 -3.55 -1.76
CA ARG A 158 -1.50 -4.14 -0.58
C ARG A 158 -1.45 -3.14 0.59
N VAL A 159 -1.13 -1.87 0.31
CA VAL A 159 -1.18 -0.79 1.32
C VAL A 159 -2.59 -0.60 1.87
N ALA A 160 -3.63 -0.62 1.04
CA ALA A 160 -5.03 -0.49 1.48
C ALA A 160 -5.44 -1.67 2.39
N VAL A 161 -5.03 -2.90 2.05
CA VAL A 161 -5.25 -4.08 2.89
C VAL A 161 -4.55 -3.95 4.25
N ILE A 162 -3.27 -3.58 4.28
CA ILE A 162 -2.53 -3.33 5.53
C ILE A 162 -3.23 -2.24 6.35
N THR A 163 -3.64 -1.14 5.71
CA THR A 163 -4.34 -0.02 6.36
C THR A 163 -5.62 -0.47 7.04
N LYS A 164 -6.42 -1.33 6.38
CA LYS A 164 -7.59 -1.95 7.00
C LYS A 164 -7.20 -2.85 8.17
N ASN A 165 -6.20 -3.72 7.97
CA ASN A 165 -5.88 -4.76 8.93
C ASN A 165 -5.30 -4.23 10.25
N VAL A 166 -4.64 -3.06 10.24
CA VAL A 166 -4.14 -2.42 11.47
C VAL A 166 -5.24 -1.75 12.31
N ILE A 167 -6.47 -1.63 11.80
CA ILE A 167 -7.55 -0.90 12.46
C ILE A 167 -8.38 -1.84 13.33
N ASN A 168 -8.40 -1.60 14.64
CA ASN A 168 -9.38 -2.26 15.51
C ASN A 168 -10.78 -1.62 15.31
N PHE A 169 -11.63 -2.26 14.52
CA PHE A 169 -12.97 -1.76 14.21
C PHE A 169 -13.90 -1.77 15.43
N SER A 170 -13.74 -2.75 16.33
CA SER A 170 -14.48 -2.84 17.59
C SER A 170 -14.17 -1.65 18.50
N ASP A 171 -12.90 -1.23 18.59
CA ASP A 171 -12.51 -0.04 19.35
C ASP A 171 -13.14 1.24 18.79
N ILE A 172 -13.23 1.39 17.47
CA ILE A 172 -13.87 2.55 16.87
C ILE A 172 -15.37 2.55 17.17
N GLN A 173 -16.01 1.39 17.18
CA GLN A 173 -17.42 1.29 17.57
C GLN A 173 -17.64 1.59 19.06
N LYS A 174 -16.70 1.18 19.93
CA LYS A 174 -16.77 1.37 21.39
C LYS A 174 -16.48 2.82 21.80
N TYR A 175 -15.45 3.45 21.21
CA TYR A 175 -14.96 4.78 21.59
C TYR A 175 -15.46 5.85 20.59
N ARG A 176 -16.79 6.03 20.55
CA ARG A 176 -17.47 7.01 19.67
C ARG A 176 -17.61 8.41 20.27
N ASP A 177 -17.37 8.57 21.58
CA ASP A 177 -17.43 9.89 22.21
C ASP A 177 -16.21 10.74 21.78
N PRO A 178 -16.41 11.94 21.22
CA PRO A 178 -15.33 12.85 20.83
C PRO A 178 -14.34 13.22 21.93
N ARG A 179 -14.71 13.04 23.20
CA ARG A 179 -13.86 13.30 24.38
C ARG A 179 -12.94 12.13 24.73
N THR A 180 -13.15 10.96 24.14
CA THR A 180 -12.31 9.79 24.41
C THR A 180 -10.92 9.97 23.82
N GLU A 181 -9.92 9.46 24.54
CA GLU A 181 -8.54 9.48 24.08
C GLU A 181 -8.43 8.80 22.70
N PHE A 182 -7.68 9.42 21.81
CA PHE A 182 -7.48 8.99 20.42
C PHE A 182 -8.74 8.96 19.52
N PHE A 183 -9.82 9.64 19.90
CA PHE A 183 -11.01 9.72 19.06
C PHE A 183 -10.69 10.21 17.63
N ARG A 184 -9.95 11.34 17.52
CA ARG A 184 -9.62 11.95 16.23
C ARG A 184 -8.74 11.05 15.39
N GLU A 185 -7.78 10.39 16.00
CA GLU A 185 -6.85 9.48 15.35
C GLU A 185 -7.57 8.26 14.76
N ARG A 186 -8.53 7.70 15.52
CA ARG A 186 -9.40 6.61 15.05
C ARG A 186 -10.26 7.04 13.85
N GLN A 187 -10.85 8.25 13.90
CA GLN A 187 -11.63 8.77 12.78
C GLN A 187 -10.76 8.99 11.53
N GLU A 188 -9.54 9.50 11.71
CA GLU A 188 -8.63 9.72 10.60
C GLU A 188 -8.13 8.41 9.97
N LEU A 189 -7.81 7.40 10.79
CA LEU A 189 -7.49 6.04 10.30
C LEU A 189 -8.64 5.48 9.46
N MET A 190 -9.87 5.63 9.92
CA MET A 190 -11.06 5.23 9.17
C MET A 190 -11.21 5.97 7.84
N ARG A 191 -10.95 7.29 7.84
CA ARG A 191 -11.00 8.11 6.63
C ARG A 191 -10.00 7.60 5.59
N ILE A 192 -8.73 7.40 5.99
CA ILE A 192 -7.67 6.88 5.11
C ILE A 192 -8.01 5.48 4.61
N CYS A 193 -8.52 4.60 5.48
CA CYS A 193 -8.94 3.25 5.08
C CYS A 193 -10.01 3.31 4.00
N ARG A 194 -11.11 4.05 4.23
CA ARG A 194 -12.22 4.15 3.27
C ARG A 194 -11.79 4.77 1.94
N SER A 195 -10.98 5.83 1.97
CA SER A 195 -10.47 6.43 0.73
C SER A 195 -9.58 5.45 -0.02
N SER A 196 -8.63 4.80 0.64
CA SER A 196 -7.71 3.86 0.00
C SER A 196 -8.41 2.66 -0.65
N LEU A 197 -9.44 2.09 0.01
CA LEU A 197 -10.25 1.00 -0.56
C LEU A 197 -10.99 1.47 -1.83
N ARG A 198 -11.56 2.68 -1.79
CA ARG A 198 -12.27 3.28 -2.94
C ARG A 198 -11.31 3.55 -4.10
N ASP A 199 -10.15 4.13 -3.81
CA ASP A 199 -9.16 4.51 -4.81
C ASP A 199 -8.58 3.28 -5.50
N VAL A 200 -8.22 2.24 -4.74
CA VAL A 200 -7.72 0.97 -5.29
C VAL A 200 -8.79 0.27 -6.14
N ALA A 201 -10.05 0.26 -5.70
CA ALA A 201 -11.14 -0.30 -6.50
C ALA A 201 -11.24 0.41 -7.86
N GLN A 202 -11.15 1.74 -7.87
CA GLN A 202 -11.15 2.52 -9.10
C GLN A 202 -9.89 2.26 -9.95
N GLN A 203 -8.71 2.13 -9.35
CA GLN A 203 -7.47 1.84 -10.07
C GLN A 203 -7.51 0.46 -10.76
N TYR A 204 -8.04 -0.58 -10.11
CA TYR A 204 -8.22 -1.89 -10.73
C TYR A 204 -9.24 -1.86 -11.86
N ARG A 205 -10.34 -1.12 -11.69
CA ARG A 205 -11.31 -0.89 -12.77
C ARG A 205 -10.65 -0.19 -13.95
N ASN A 206 -9.88 0.86 -13.71
CA ASN A 206 -9.15 1.57 -14.77
C ASN A 206 -8.15 0.65 -15.47
N LYS A 207 -7.42 -0.18 -14.72
CA LYS A 207 -6.49 -1.19 -15.25
C LYS A 207 -7.19 -2.20 -16.17
N TYR A 208 -8.35 -2.70 -15.75
CA TYR A 208 -9.21 -3.56 -16.57
C TYR A 208 -9.65 -2.85 -17.86
N GLU A 209 -10.16 -1.63 -17.73
CA GLU A 209 -10.77 -0.90 -18.84
C GLU A 209 -9.76 -0.42 -19.88
N GLN A 210 -8.58 0.03 -19.44
CA GLN A 210 -7.58 0.69 -20.28
C GLN A 210 -6.48 -0.24 -20.80
N SER A 211 -6.28 -1.42 -20.20
CA SER A 211 -5.13 -2.25 -20.54
C SER A 211 -5.44 -3.73 -20.61
N THR A 212 -5.79 -4.35 -19.49
CA THR A 212 -5.68 -5.81 -19.39
C THR A 212 -6.90 -6.52 -19.97
N LYS A 213 -8.11 -5.97 -19.76
CA LYS A 213 -9.40 -6.67 -19.99
C LYS A 213 -9.44 -8.06 -19.34
N VAL A 214 -8.63 -8.26 -18.29
CA VAL A 214 -8.50 -9.51 -17.53
C VAL A 214 -9.56 -9.52 -16.44
N PRO A 215 -10.51 -10.49 -16.44
CA PRO A 215 -11.59 -10.52 -15.45
C PRO A 215 -11.13 -10.40 -13.99
N GLY A 216 -9.94 -10.96 -13.67
CA GLY A 216 -9.33 -10.87 -12.34
C GLY A 216 -9.11 -9.43 -11.83
N ASP A 217 -8.81 -8.46 -12.69
CA ASP A 217 -8.69 -7.06 -12.25
C ASP A 217 -10.06 -6.47 -11.87
N MET A 218 -11.13 -6.82 -12.60
CA MET A 218 -12.50 -6.41 -12.24
C MET A 218 -12.98 -7.08 -10.95
N LEU A 219 -12.67 -8.37 -10.77
CA LEU A 219 -12.97 -9.10 -9.52
C LEU A 219 -12.31 -8.46 -8.31
N LYS A 220 -11.03 -8.07 -8.42
CA LYS A 220 -10.36 -7.32 -7.34
C LYS A 220 -11.05 -6.00 -7.04
N SER A 221 -11.45 -5.23 -8.06
CA SER A 221 -12.23 -3.99 -7.86
C SER A 221 -13.49 -4.25 -7.03
N LEU A 222 -14.23 -5.32 -7.37
CA LEU A 222 -15.44 -5.74 -6.65
C LEU A 222 -15.15 -6.15 -5.20
N GLU A 223 -14.06 -6.87 -4.94
CA GLU A 223 -13.65 -7.27 -3.59
C GLU A 223 -13.38 -6.05 -2.69
N PHE A 224 -12.63 -5.06 -3.20
CA PHE A 224 -12.36 -3.83 -2.45
C PHE A 224 -13.64 -3.03 -2.15
N LEU A 225 -14.56 -2.93 -3.12
CA LEU A 225 -15.87 -2.30 -2.90
C LEU A 225 -16.73 -3.08 -1.90
N ALA A 226 -16.70 -4.40 -1.93
CA ALA A 226 -17.44 -5.24 -1.00
C ALA A 226 -16.97 -5.02 0.44
N VAL A 227 -15.65 -4.97 0.68
CA VAL A 227 -15.07 -4.64 1.99
C VAL A 227 -15.43 -3.24 2.43
N LEU A 228 -15.32 -2.24 1.55
CA LEU A 228 -15.76 -0.87 1.84
C LEU A 228 -17.23 -0.83 2.27
N ARG A 229 -18.10 -1.56 1.56
CA ARG A 229 -19.52 -1.67 1.91
C ARG A 229 -19.73 -2.30 3.29
N LYS A 230 -18.99 -3.38 3.62
CA LYS A 230 -19.05 -4.01 4.95
C LYS A 230 -18.70 -3.01 6.05
N ILE A 231 -17.67 -2.19 5.83
CA ILE A 231 -17.29 -1.13 6.76
C ILE A 231 -18.40 -0.09 6.91
N LEU A 232 -18.98 0.40 5.80
CA LEU A 232 -20.06 1.40 5.86
C LEU A 232 -21.29 0.88 6.63
N ILE A 233 -21.65 -0.39 6.42
CA ILE A 233 -22.74 -1.04 7.16
C ILE A 233 -22.43 -1.12 8.66
N LEU A 234 -21.20 -1.47 9.03
CA LEU A 234 -20.77 -1.57 10.43
C LEU A 234 -20.93 -0.24 11.20
N PHE A 235 -20.81 0.89 10.51
CA PHE A 235 -20.97 2.23 11.06
C PHE A 235 -22.34 2.87 10.77
N SER A 236 -23.30 2.08 10.29
CA SER A 236 -24.67 2.52 10.01
C SER A 236 -24.77 3.64 8.95
N GLU A 237 -23.80 3.69 8.03
CA GLU A 237 -23.76 4.64 6.91
C GLU A 237 -24.51 4.08 5.70
N THR A 238 -25.82 3.86 5.88
CA THR A 238 -26.68 3.11 4.95
C THR A 238 -26.73 3.72 3.55
N ASP A 239 -26.78 5.05 3.43
CA ASP A 239 -26.86 5.73 2.14
C ASP A 239 -25.60 5.52 1.30
N GLU A 240 -24.42 5.64 1.92
CA GLU A 240 -23.16 5.36 1.24
C GLU A 240 -23.03 3.87 0.92
N ALA A 241 -23.43 2.99 1.83
CA ALA A 241 -23.41 1.54 1.61
C ALA A 241 -24.29 1.14 0.41
N ASN A 242 -25.43 1.81 0.21
CA ASN A 242 -26.31 1.60 -0.93
C ASN A 242 -25.69 2.12 -2.24
N LYS A 243 -25.02 3.27 -2.23
CA LYS A 243 -24.27 3.77 -3.41
C LYS A 243 -23.18 2.79 -3.85
N VAL A 244 -22.42 2.26 -2.88
CA VAL A 244 -21.39 1.24 -3.15
C VAL A 244 -22.04 -0.05 -3.68
N LYS A 245 -23.18 -0.48 -3.11
CA LYS A 245 -23.94 -1.63 -3.61
C LYS A 245 -24.34 -1.46 -5.09
N ASN A 246 -24.94 -0.34 -5.44
CA ASN A 246 -25.35 -0.07 -6.83
C ASN A 246 -24.15 -0.09 -7.78
N THR A 247 -22.99 0.40 -7.32
CA THR A 247 -21.74 0.34 -8.09
C THR A 247 -21.27 -1.10 -8.29
N ILE A 248 -21.32 -1.94 -7.25
CA ILE A 248 -20.99 -3.38 -7.33
C ILE A 248 -21.91 -4.08 -8.33
N ASP A 249 -23.22 -3.86 -8.23
CA ASP A 249 -24.23 -4.51 -9.09
C ASP A 249 -24.03 -4.10 -10.56
N ALA A 250 -23.77 -2.82 -10.82
CA ALA A 250 -23.46 -2.32 -12.16
C ALA A 250 -22.17 -2.93 -12.74
N LEU A 251 -21.11 -3.06 -11.94
CA LEU A 251 -19.85 -3.66 -12.38
C LEU A 251 -19.98 -5.16 -12.66
N ARG A 252 -20.76 -5.89 -11.85
CA ARG A 252 -21.08 -7.31 -12.10
C ARG A 252 -21.83 -7.51 -13.40
N ALA A 253 -22.91 -6.75 -13.61
CA ALA A 253 -23.70 -6.83 -14.83
C ALA A 253 -22.85 -6.54 -16.09
N ARG A 254 -21.92 -5.58 -15.99
CA ARG A 254 -20.98 -5.29 -17.07
C ARG A 254 -20.01 -6.44 -17.33
N MET A 255 -19.45 -7.03 -16.29
CA MET A 255 -18.51 -8.15 -16.41
C MET A 255 -19.18 -9.36 -17.08
N GLU A 256 -20.43 -9.68 -16.70
CA GLU A 256 -21.22 -10.74 -17.33
C GLU A 256 -21.53 -10.44 -18.81
N ALA A 257 -21.78 -9.18 -19.16
CA ALA A 257 -21.99 -8.77 -20.54
C ALA A 257 -20.70 -8.92 -21.38
N ASP A 258 -19.56 -8.48 -20.84
CA ASP A 258 -18.25 -8.59 -21.49
C ASP A 258 -17.84 -10.06 -21.71
N GLU A 259 -18.18 -10.97 -20.77
CA GLU A 259 -17.99 -12.42 -20.93
C GLU A 259 -18.86 -13.02 -22.04
N LYS A 260 -20.17 -12.72 -22.05
CA LYS A 260 -21.09 -13.18 -23.10
C LYS A 260 -20.68 -12.71 -24.49
N ASP A 261 -20.12 -11.51 -24.61
CA ASP A 261 -19.66 -10.96 -25.88
C ASP A 261 -18.34 -11.59 -26.35
N LYS A 262 -17.47 -12.03 -25.44
CA LYS A 262 -16.29 -12.85 -25.78
C LYS A 262 -16.72 -14.22 -26.30
N ASP A 263 -17.59 -14.93 -25.57
CA ASP A 263 -18.09 -16.26 -25.98
C ASP A 263 -18.75 -16.25 -27.37
N LYS A 264 -19.49 -15.18 -27.70
CA LYS A 264 -20.10 -15.01 -29.03
C LYS A 264 -19.08 -14.77 -30.14
N LYS A 265 -17.97 -14.08 -29.84
CA LYS A 265 -16.89 -13.84 -30.80
C LYS A 265 -16.12 -15.13 -31.06
N ASP A 266 -15.79 -15.87 -30.01
CA ASP A 266 -15.03 -17.12 -30.11
C ASP A 266 -15.82 -18.18 -30.91
N LYS A 267 -17.14 -18.30 -30.68
CA LYS A 267 -18.03 -19.16 -31.47
C LYS A 267 -18.21 -18.74 -32.93
N LYS A 268 -17.93 -17.48 -33.28
CA LYS A 268 -17.98 -17.00 -34.66
C LYS A 268 -16.66 -17.26 -35.39
N SER A 269 -15.52 -17.15 -34.71
CA SER A 269 -14.22 -17.50 -35.27
C SER A 269 -14.08 -19.00 -35.53
N GLU A 270 -14.57 -19.87 -34.64
CA GLU A 270 -14.57 -21.33 -34.83
C GLU A 270 -15.46 -21.81 -35.98
N LYS A 271 -16.44 -21.00 -36.43
CA LYS A 271 -17.30 -21.32 -37.58
C LYS A 271 -16.77 -20.78 -38.90
N SER A 272 -15.72 -19.98 -38.87
CA SER A 272 -15.07 -19.37 -40.05
C SER A 272 -13.72 -20.00 -40.42
N GLU A 273 -13.26 -20.98 -39.63
CA GLU A 273 -12.16 -21.91 -39.96
C GLU A 273 -12.74 -23.26 -40.42
#